data_AF-A0A4Y8WRL2-F1
#
_entry.id   AF-A0A4Y8WRL2-F1
#
_cell.length_a   1.000
_cell.length_b   1.000
_cell.length_c   1.000
_cell.angle_alpha   90.00
_cell.angle_beta   90.00
_cell.angle_gamma   90.00
#
_symmetry.space_group_name_H-M   'P 1'
#
loop_
_entity.id
_entity.type
_entity.pdbx_description
1 polymer ?
#
loop_
_entity_poly.entity_id
_entity_poly.type
_entity_poly.pdbx_seq_one_letter_code
_entity_poly.pdbx_strand_id
1 'polypeptide(L)' 'MEKRKAKLGFLAPLLTVVLFFSAYALAHAKQDANVVTSCGKVVMTVSEEDSDMSEKEYDQYLRDINEWQCGNRNRPNVY' A
#
# COMPACT_ATOMS: atom_id res chain seq x y z
N MET A 1 25.77 33.30 47.05
CA MET A 1 25.72 32.24 46.02
C MET A 1 24.62 31.28 46.42
N GLU A 2 23.48 31.23 45.71
CA GLU A 2 22.60 30.05 45.79
C GLU A 2 21.65 29.95 44.57
N LYS A 3 22.00 28.98 43.73
CA LYS A 3 21.23 28.15 42.80
C LYS A 3 19.93 28.73 42.20
N ARG A 4 20.03 29.18 40.94
CA ARG A 4 18.92 29.30 40.00
C ARG A 4 18.32 27.91 39.77
N LYS A 5 17.12 27.64 40.30
CA LYS A 5 16.32 26.47 39.92
C LYS A 5 15.87 26.65 38.47
N ALA A 6 16.53 25.94 37.56
CA ALA A 6 16.07 25.80 36.18
C ALA A 6 14.68 25.16 36.21
N LYS A 7 13.67 25.91 35.76
CA LYS A 7 12.31 25.44 35.56
C LYS A 7 12.36 24.53 34.34
N LEU A 8 12.64 23.24 34.57
CA LEU A 8 12.59 22.18 33.56
C LEU A 8 11.11 21.88 33.28
N GLY A 9 10.45 22.78 32.55
CA GLY A 9 9.05 22.64 32.16
C GLY A 9 8.91 22.92 30.67
N PHE A 10 8.20 22.02 29.99
CA PHE A 10 7.66 22.20 28.64
C PHE A 10 8.60 22.02 27.43
N LEU A 11 9.25 20.85 27.32
CA LEU A 11 9.73 20.35 26.02
C LEU A 11 9.20 18.94 25.66
N ALA A 12 8.30 18.38 26.46
CA ALA A 12 7.86 16.99 26.31
C ALA A 12 6.77 16.70 25.26
N PRO A 13 5.84 17.60 24.87
CA PRO A 13 4.70 17.17 24.04
C PRO A 13 5.01 17.09 22.53
N LEU A 14 6.12 17.66 22.06
CA LEU A 14 6.45 17.67 20.63
C LEU A 14 7.17 16.40 20.17
N LEU A 15 7.88 15.71 21.06
CA LEU A 15 8.65 14.51 20.68
C LEU A 15 7.76 13.28 20.45
N THR A 16 6.60 13.20 21.12
CA THR A 16 5.66 12.09 20.95
C THR A 16 4.87 12.20 19.64
N VAL A 17 4.52 13.40 19.18
CA VAL A 17 3.74 13.59 17.95
C VAL A 17 4.52 13.13 16.71
N VAL A 18 5.84 13.36 16.66
CA VAL A 18 6.67 12.97 15.49
C VAL A 18 6.77 11.45 15.33
N LEU A 19 6.75 10.69 16.42
CA LEU A 19 6.84 9.22 16.37
C LEU A 19 5.55 8.55 15.87
N PHE A 20 4.39 9.17 16.09
CA PHE A 20 3.12 8.61 15.60
C PHE A 20 2.93 8.80 14.09
N PHE A 21 3.39 9.91 13.50
CA PHE A 21 3.28 10.13 12.06
C PHE A 21 4.20 9.23 11.23
N SER A 22 5.36 8.84 11.77
CA SER A 22 6.34 8.05 11.02
C SER A 22 5.97 6.56 10.89
N ALA A 23 5.05 6.05 11.72
CA ALA A 23 4.61 4.65 11.67
C ALA A 23 3.53 4.38 10.59
N TYR A 24 2.73 5.39 10.21
CA TYR A 24 1.68 5.23 9.20
C TYR A 24 2.23 5.07 7.78
N ALA A 25 3.38 5.68 7.48
CA ALA A 25 3.97 5.62 6.15
C ALA A 25 4.62 4.26 5.83
N LEU A 26 5.04 3.51 6.84
CA LEU A 26 5.75 2.23 6.63
C LEU A 26 4.82 1.02 6.49
N ALA A 27 3.54 1.16 6.86
CA ALA A 27 2.56 0.07 6.84
C ALA A 27 1.87 -0.15 5.49
N HIS A 28 2.15 0.67 4.47
CA HIS A 28 1.44 0.66 3.18
C HIS A 28 2.38 0.45 1.98
N ALA A 29 3.45 -0.34 2.15
CA ALA A 29 4.18 -0.86 1.00
C ALA A 29 3.32 -1.95 0.34
N LYS A 30 2.28 -1.55 -0.41
CA LYS A 30 1.47 -2.46 -1.24
C LYS A 30 2.43 -3.16 -2.21
N GLN A 31 2.47 -4.48 -2.17
CA GLN A 31 3.30 -5.27 -3.08
C GLN A 31 2.70 -5.21 -4.49
N ASP A 32 3.58 -4.94 -5.47
CA ASP A 32 3.20 -5.00 -6.88
C ASP A 32 3.12 -6.47 -7.32
N ALA A 33 2.05 -6.82 -8.03
CA ALA A 33 1.91 -8.10 -8.72
C ALA A 33 2.08 -7.92 -10.22
N ASN A 34 2.76 -8.86 -10.87
CA ASN A 34 2.87 -8.86 -12.33
C ASN A 34 1.85 -9.85 -12.90
N VAL A 35 0.96 -9.35 -13.76
CA VAL A 35 -0.03 -10.18 -14.43
C VAL A 35 0.23 -10.22 -15.92
N VAL A 36 0.20 -11.42 -16.51
CA VAL A 36 0.30 -11.62 -17.95
C VAL A 36 -1.11 -11.81 -18.50
N THR A 37 -1.52 -10.84 -19.32
CA THR A 37 -2.82 -10.84 -19.98
C THR A 37 -2.94 -11.95 -21.02
N SER A 38 -4.16 -12.26 -21.47
CA SER A 38 -4.38 -13.32 -22.47
C SER A 38 -3.74 -13.04 -23.83
N CYS A 39 -3.39 -11.78 -24.11
CA CYS A 39 -2.65 -11.37 -25.31
C CYS A 39 -1.13 -11.20 -25.08
N GLY A 40 -0.60 -11.66 -23.93
CA GLY A 40 0.84 -11.71 -23.66
C GLY A 40 1.47 -10.40 -23.18
N LYS A 41 0.67 -9.43 -22.72
CA LYS A 41 1.19 -8.18 -22.14
C LYS A 41 1.41 -8.38 -20.64
N VAL A 42 2.53 -7.87 -20.13
CA VAL A 42 2.80 -7.79 -18.69
C VAL A 42 2.23 -6.47 -18.17
N VAL A 43 1.44 -6.53 -17.11
CA VAL A 43 0.87 -5.37 -16.42
C VAL A 43 1.22 -5.46 -14.94
N MET A 44 1.75 -4.38 -14.37
CA MET A 44 1.93 -4.25 -12.93
C MET A 44 0.59 -3.84 -12.30
N THR A 45 0.17 -4.57 -11.28
CA THR A 45 -1.06 -4.36 -10.53
C THR A 45 -0.79 -4.40 -9.03
N VAL A 46 -1.82 -4.14 -8.24
CA VAL A 46 -1.78 -4.47 -6.81
C VAL A 46 -1.85 -5.99 -6.64
N SER A 47 -1.14 -6.55 -5.65
CA SER A 47 -1.28 -7.94 -5.23
C SER A 47 -2.67 -8.21 -4.65
N GLU A 48 -3.12 -9.47 -4.64
CA GLU A 48 -4.39 -9.83 -4.00
C GLU A 48 -4.38 -9.48 -2.50
N GLU A 49 -3.27 -9.80 -1.84
CA GLU A 49 -3.05 -9.61 -0.39
C GLU A 49 -3.13 -8.14 0.04
N ASP A 50 -2.68 -7.21 -0.81
CA ASP A 50 -2.65 -5.78 -0.51
C ASP A 50 -3.81 -4.99 -1.16
N SER A 51 -4.69 -5.68 -1.87
CA SER A 51 -5.77 -5.04 -2.63
C SER A 51 -6.98 -4.65 -1.80
N ASP A 52 -7.12 -5.19 -0.58
CA ASP A 52 -8.32 -5.10 0.25
C ASP A 52 -9.60 -5.67 -0.42
N MET A 53 -9.45 -6.37 -1.56
CA MET A 53 -10.54 -7.01 -2.30
C MET A 53 -10.76 -8.45 -1.82
N SER A 54 -12.00 -8.94 -1.92
CA SER A 54 -12.25 -10.38 -1.85
C SER A 54 -11.68 -11.10 -3.06
N GLU A 55 -11.39 -12.41 -2.95
CA GLU A 55 -10.92 -13.26 -4.06
C GLU A 55 -11.76 -13.08 -5.34
N LYS A 56 -13.08 -12.98 -5.18
CA LYS A 56 -14.02 -12.79 -6.30
C LYS A 56 -13.89 -11.40 -6.95
N GLU A 57 -13.69 -10.37 -6.14
CA GLU A 57 -13.48 -9.01 -6.64
C GLU A 57 -12.12 -8.87 -7.33
N TYR A 58 -11.08 -9.51 -6.76
CA TYR A 58 -9.77 -9.59 -7.38
C TYR A 58 -9.83 -10.34 -8.73
N ASP A 59 -10.58 -11.45 -8.82
CA ASP A 59 -10.79 -12.16 -10.10
C ASP A 59 -11.47 -11.27 -11.15
N GLN A 60 -12.48 -10.50 -10.76
CA GLN A 60 -13.15 -9.56 -11.68
C GLN A 60 -12.20 -8.43 -12.10
N TYR A 61 -11.44 -7.87 -11.17
CA TYR A 61 -10.42 -6.86 -11.46
C TYR A 61 -9.42 -7.34 -12.52
N LEU A 62 -8.92 -8.58 -12.39
CA LEU A 62 -8.01 -9.16 -13.38
C LEU A 62 -8.68 -9.34 -14.75
N ARG A 63 -9.96 -9.75 -14.78
CA ARG A 63 -10.71 -9.87 -16.05
C ARG A 63 -10.96 -8.52 -16.71
N ASP A 64 -11.20 -7.47 -15.93
CA ASP A 64 -11.41 -6.12 -16.44
C ASP A 64 -10.11 -5.55 -17.04
N ILE A 65 -8.95 -5.81 -16.41
CA ILE A 65 -7.64 -5.51 -17.01
C ILE A 65 -7.49 -6.21 -18.36
N ASN A 66 -7.86 -7.49 -18.43
CA ASN A 66 -7.73 -8.25 -19.66
C ASN A 66 -8.68 -7.77 -20.76
N GLU A 67 -9.90 -7.36 -20.38
CA GLU A 67 -10.86 -6.78 -21.32
C GLU A 67 -10.34 -5.46 -21.88
N TRP A 68 -9.78 -4.60 -21.03
CA TRP A 68 -9.19 -3.34 -21.46
C TRP A 68 -7.96 -3.53 -22.37
N GLN A 69 -7.11 -4.52 -22.05
CA GLN A 69 -5.84 -4.74 -22.76
C GLN A 69 -5.96 -5.58 -24.03
N CYS A 70 -6.89 -6.54 -24.03
CA CYS A 70 -6.98 -7.61 -25.02
C CYS A 70 -8.41 -7.83 -25.58
N GLY A 71 -9.41 -7.05 -25.13
CA GLY A 71 -10.78 -7.11 -25.63
C GLY A 71 -11.56 -8.37 -25.23
N ASN A 72 -11.12 -9.09 -24.19
CA ASN A 72 -11.79 -10.29 -23.70
C ASN A 72 -11.71 -10.44 -22.18
N ARG A 73 -12.70 -11.10 -21.57
CA ARG A 73 -12.80 -11.32 -20.12
C ARG A 73 -12.14 -12.61 -19.64
N ASN A 74 -11.15 -13.14 -20.35
CA ASN A 74 -10.40 -14.30 -19.86
C ASN A 74 -9.61 -13.91 -18.62
N ARG A 75 -9.32 -14.87 -17.74
CA ARG A 75 -8.52 -14.61 -16.54
C ARG A 75 -7.03 -14.54 -16.92
N PRO A 76 -6.31 -13.43 -16.63
CA PRO A 76 -4.85 -13.34 -16.72
C PRO A 76 -4.13 -14.37 -15.83
N ASN A 77 -2.90 -14.69 -16.19
CA ASN A 77 -2.00 -15.45 -15.33
C ASN A 77 -1.24 -14.49 -14.40
N VAL A 78 -1.33 -14.73 -13.10
CA VAL A 78 -0.56 -14.00 -12.08
C VAL A 78 0.76 -14.74 -11.84
N TYR A 79 1.88 -14.01 -11.79
CA TYR A 79 3.22 -14.55 -11.51
C TYR A 79 3.77 -14.06 -10.17
#